data_AF-A0A8H4PZX5-F1
#
_entry.id   AF-A0A8H4PZX5-F1
#
_cell.length_a   1.000
_cell.length_b   1.000
_cell.length_c   1.000
_cell.angle_alpha   90.00
_cell.angle_beta   90.00
_cell.angle_gamma   90.00
#
_symmetry.space_group_name_H-M   'P 1'
#
loop_
_entity.id
_entity.type
_entity.pdbx_description
1 polymer ?
#
loop_
_entity_poly.entity_id
_entity_poly.type
_entity_poly.pdbx_seq_one_letter_code
_entity_poly.pdbx_strand_id
1 'polypeptide(L)'
;MAASLAVYTSRAASATLAALAILCAISGWINWPSDAVCESRDISWSPVPRAARKWTWGFFPRATLFTESEFLAVKTPIEELEGRWKRYLPDHPIAIPARQLKTLHLPRSSYAHTPRSPDSILAIPEVFVQLECVNLLRQHYAHRKDEGYDYSPLAAFGGPHHVVLRRADLCIERLRDAIMCWGDLSAILQGLHIGEHGEPHSDVRLDAAHKCRDLDAVREWTEKNAVRAVRMDNAWWGGRVFE
;
A
#
# COMPACT_ATOMS: atom_id res chain seq x y z
N MET A 1 -61.49 16.67 -26.50
CA MET A 1 -60.41 16.10 -27.35
C MET A 1 -59.00 16.36 -26.81
N ALA A 2 -58.67 17.55 -26.30
CA ALA A 2 -57.31 17.85 -25.80
C ALA A 2 -56.82 17.00 -24.61
N ALA A 3 -57.70 16.64 -23.66
CA ALA A 3 -57.34 15.86 -22.48
C ALA A 3 -56.91 14.41 -22.78
N SER A 4 -57.53 13.76 -23.78
CA SER A 4 -57.18 12.37 -24.15
C SER A 4 -55.85 12.27 -24.89
N LEU A 5 -55.47 13.29 -25.65
CA LEU A 5 -54.16 13.39 -26.31
C LEU A 5 -53.03 13.56 -25.28
N ALA A 6 -53.22 14.41 -24.26
CA ALA A 6 -52.23 14.62 -23.19
C ALA A 6 -51.94 13.34 -22.37
N VAL A 7 -52.98 12.55 -22.08
CA VAL A 7 -52.83 11.26 -21.36
C VAL A 7 -52.14 10.20 -22.21
N TYR A 8 -52.41 10.16 -23.52
CA TYR A 8 -51.72 9.25 -24.45
C TYR A 8 -50.24 9.62 -24.61
N THR A 9 -49.93 10.92 -24.73
CA THR A 9 -48.54 11.39 -24.81
C THR A 9 -47.77 11.14 -23.50
N SER A 10 -48.42 11.24 -22.34
CA SER A 10 -47.77 10.95 -21.05
C SER A 10 -47.48 9.45 -20.89
N ARG A 11 -48.42 8.57 -21.26
CA ARG A 11 -48.23 7.11 -21.20
C ARG A 11 -47.17 6.60 -22.17
N ALA A 12 -47.14 7.15 -23.39
CA ALA A 12 -46.10 6.85 -24.36
C ALA A 12 -44.71 7.28 -23.86
N ALA A 13 -44.58 8.50 -23.32
CA ALA A 13 -43.34 8.98 -22.73
C ALA A 13 -42.86 8.12 -21.54
N SER A 14 -43.78 7.71 -20.65
CA SER A 14 -43.46 6.80 -19.55
C SER A 14 -42.98 5.42 -20.02
N ALA A 15 -43.59 4.86 -21.07
CA ALA A 15 -43.18 3.57 -21.63
C ALA A 15 -41.79 3.64 -22.29
N THR A 16 -41.49 4.74 -22.99
CA THR A 16 -40.16 4.96 -23.58
C THR A 16 -39.08 5.13 -22.51
N LEU A 17 -39.36 5.88 -21.44
CA LEU A 17 -38.43 6.03 -20.32
C LEU A 17 -38.18 4.70 -19.60
N ALA A 18 -39.22 3.88 -19.41
CA ALA A 18 -39.07 2.54 -18.82
C ALA A 18 -38.22 1.62 -19.71
N ALA A 19 -38.45 1.63 -21.03
CA ALA A 19 -37.66 0.84 -21.97
C ALA A 19 -36.18 1.28 -22.00
N LEU A 20 -35.91 2.59 -21.97
CA LEU A 20 -34.54 3.12 -21.89
C LEU A 20 -33.87 2.75 -20.58
N ALA A 21 -34.57 2.83 -19.44
CA ALA A 21 -34.04 2.42 -18.15
C ALA A 21 -33.66 0.93 -18.12
N ILE A 22 -34.50 0.06 -18.71
CA ILE A 22 -34.24 -1.38 -18.83
C ILE A 22 -33.03 -1.64 -19.73
N LEU A 23 -32.93 -0.95 -20.87
CA LEU A 23 -31.76 -1.07 -21.76
C LEU A 23 -30.47 -0.59 -21.08
N CYS A 24 -30.52 0.50 -20.32
CA CYS A 24 -29.39 0.97 -19.52
C CYS A 24 -29.00 -0.06 -18.45
N ALA A 25 -29.96 -0.63 -17.73
CA ALA A 25 -29.70 -1.66 -16.72
C ALA A 25 -29.07 -2.93 -17.34
N ILE A 26 -29.60 -3.41 -18.47
CA ILE A 26 -29.05 -4.56 -19.21
C ILE A 26 -27.64 -4.23 -19.70
N SER A 27 -27.42 -3.05 -20.26
CA SER A 27 -26.09 -2.62 -20.72
C SER A 27 -25.08 -2.51 -19.57
N GLY A 28 -25.49 -2.02 -18.41
CA GLY A 28 -24.66 -1.93 -17.20
C GLY A 28 -24.31 -3.31 -16.63
N TRP A 29 -25.25 -4.26 -16.71
CA TRP A 29 -25.02 -5.64 -16.32
C TRP A 29 -24.05 -6.37 -17.26
N ILE A 30 -24.24 -6.20 -18.57
CA ILE A 30 -23.40 -6.86 -19.60
C ILE A 30 -21.98 -6.27 -19.60
N ASN A 31 -21.84 -4.96 -19.41
CA ASN A 31 -20.56 -4.27 -19.48
C ASN A 31 -19.93 -4.06 -18.10
N TRP A 32 -20.41 -4.74 -17.06
CA TRP A 32 -19.80 -4.64 -15.73
C TRP A 32 -18.34 -5.10 -15.82
N PRO A 33 -17.35 -4.24 -15.53
CA PRO A 33 -15.96 -4.62 -15.64
C PRO A 33 -15.67 -5.73 -14.63
N SER A 34 -14.98 -6.78 -15.08
CA SER A 34 -14.49 -7.80 -14.16
C SER A 34 -13.38 -7.21 -13.27
N ASP A 35 -13.19 -7.78 -12.09
CA ASP A 35 -12.12 -7.38 -11.17
C ASP A 35 -10.74 -7.41 -11.87
N ALA A 36 -10.54 -8.34 -12.81
CA ALA A 36 -9.32 -8.40 -13.60
C ALA A 36 -9.07 -7.16 -14.48
N VAL A 37 -10.14 -6.54 -15.02
CA VAL A 37 -10.05 -5.29 -15.79
C VAL A 37 -9.73 -4.13 -14.85
N CYS A 38 -10.33 -4.08 -13.67
CA CYS A 38 -10.04 -3.07 -12.66
C CYS A 38 -8.59 -3.17 -12.16
N GLU A 39 -8.13 -4.37 -11.79
CA GLU A 39 -6.75 -4.61 -11.34
C GLU A 39 -5.71 -4.26 -12.39
N SER A 40 -5.96 -4.60 -13.67
CA SER A 40 -5.04 -4.26 -14.77
C SER A 40 -4.83 -2.76 -14.95
N ARG A 41 -5.74 -1.95 -14.38
CA ARG A 41 -5.62 -0.50 -14.39
C ARG A 41 -4.97 0.02 -13.12
N ASP A 42 -4.94 -0.72 -12.02
CA ASP A 42 -4.56 -0.23 -10.69
C ASP A 42 -3.15 -0.60 -10.24
N ILE A 43 -2.56 -1.66 -10.79
CA ILE A 43 -1.16 -2.01 -10.53
C ILE A 43 -0.41 -2.16 -11.85
N SER A 44 0.91 -1.92 -11.81
CA SER A 44 1.76 -2.31 -12.94
C SER A 44 1.80 -3.85 -13.05
N TRP A 45 2.54 -4.39 -14.01
CA TRP A 45 2.61 -5.84 -14.16
C TRP A 45 3.13 -6.49 -12.87
N SER A 46 2.36 -7.45 -12.35
CA SER A 46 2.69 -8.18 -11.13
C SER A 46 2.99 -9.66 -11.42
N PRO A 47 4.02 -10.24 -10.77
CA PRO A 47 4.35 -11.65 -10.89
C PRO A 47 3.43 -12.56 -10.08
N VAL A 48 2.64 -12.00 -9.15
CA VAL A 48 1.66 -12.77 -8.37
C VAL A 48 0.52 -13.21 -9.31
N PRO A 49 0.19 -14.50 -9.42
CA PRO A 49 -0.86 -14.95 -10.32
C PRO A 49 -2.23 -14.44 -9.86
N ARG A 50 -3.15 -14.17 -10.79
CA ARG A 50 -4.50 -13.65 -10.47
C ARG A 50 -5.24 -14.48 -9.42
N ALA A 51 -5.10 -15.81 -9.45
CA ALA A 51 -5.73 -16.69 -8.46
C ALA A 51 -5.27 -16.44 -7.01
N ALA A 52 -4.09 -15.83 -6.81
CA ALA A 52 -3.54 -15.48 -5.51
C ALA A 52 -3.82 -14.02 -5.10
N ARG A 53 -4.37 -13.18 -5.99
CA ARG A 53 -4.74 -11.78 -5.72
C ARG A 53 -6.16 -11.70 -5.16
N LYS A 54 -6.36 -12.30 -3.99
CA LYS A 54 -7.68 -12.31 -3.34
C LYS A 54 -7.78 -11.18 -2.33
N TRP A 55 -8.88 -10.45 -2.38
CA TRP A 55 -9.20 -9.42 -1.40
C TRP A 55 -10.15 -9.97 -0.35
N THR A 56 -9.92 -9.60 0.91
CA THR A 56 -10.85 -9.86 2.01
C THR A 56 -11.15 -8.55 2.71
N TRP A 57 -12.40 -8.37 3.11
CA TRP A 57 -12.78 -7.26 3.97
C TRP A 57 -12.40 -7.60 5.40
N GLY A 58 -11.65 -6.72 6.03
CA GLY A 58 -11.29 -6.79 7.43
C GLY A 58 -11.45 -5.42 8.08
N PHE A 59 -11.72 -5.41 9.38
CA PHE A 59 -11.64 -4.20 10.17
C PHE A 59 -10.31 -4.20 10.91
N PHE A 60 -9.65 -3.05 10.95
CA PHE A 60 -8.55 -2.88 11.89
C PHE A 60 -9.10 -3.03 13.31
N PRO A 61 -8.41 -3.77 14.19
CA PRO A 61 -8.83 -3.89 15.58
C PRO A 61 -8.92 -2.50 16.19
N ARG A 62 -9.87 -2.31 17.12
CA ARG A 62 -10.04 -1.03 17.81
C ARG A 62 -8.76 -0.71 18.60
N ALA A 63 -7.90 0.09 18.00
CA ALA A 63 -6.60 0.44 18.56
C ALA A 63 -6.69 1.79 19.29
N THR A 64 -6.48 1.75 20.60
CA THR A 64 -6.11 2.92 21.41
C THR A 64 -4.58 3.07 21.38
N LEU A 65 -4.03 4.17 21.91
CA LEU A 65 -2.59 4.31 22.16
C LEU A 65 -1.97 3.17 23.00
N PHE A 66 -2.80 2.33 23.63
CA PHE A 66 -2.40 1.23 24.51
C PHE A 66 -2.80 -0.15 23.98
N THR A 67 -3.38 -0.24 22.78
CA THR A 67 -3.79 -1.53 22.22
C THR A 67 -2.58 -2.22 21.62
N GLU A 68 -2.20 -3.36 22.18
CA GLU A 68 -1.15 -4.24 21.64
C GLU A 68 -1.69 -5.02 20.44
N SER A 69 -0.85 -5.19 19.41
CA SER A 69 -1.10 -6.10 18.29
C SER A 69 -0.19 -7.33 18.42
N GLU A 70 -0.46 -8.39 17.65
CA GLU A 70 0.45 -9.53 17.60
C GLU A 70 1.85 -9.16 17.09
N PHE A 71 1.99 -8.06 16.35
CA PHE A 71 3.26 -7.59 15.76
C PHE A 71 3.95 -6.48 16.56
N LEU A 72 3.30 -5.97 17.62
CA LEU A 72 3.83 -4.93 18.53
C LEU A 72 3.44 -5.16 19.99
N ALA A 73 3.44 -6.42 20.41
CA ALA A 73 3.19 -6.76 21.80
C ALA A 73 4.44 -6.46 22.64
N VAL A 74 4.44 -5.33 23.35
CA VAL A 74 5.53 -4.87 24.23
C VAL A 74 5.87 -5.90 25.32
N LYS A 75 4.91 -6.77 25.68
CA LYS A 75 5.09 -7.85 26.67
C LYS A 75 5.50 -9.19 26.07
N THR A 76 5.52 -9.33 24.74
CA THR A 76 5.90 -10.56 24.08
C THR A 76 7.43 -10.70 24.08
N PRO A 77 7.98 -11.88 24.42
CA PRO A 77 9.41 -12.14 24.31
C PRO A 77 9.93 -11.84 22.91
N ILE A 78 11.15 -11.31 22.81
CA ILE A 78 11.69 -10.87 21.52
C ILE A 78 11.75 -12.03 20.52
N GLU A 79 12.09 -13.24 20.95
CA GLU A 79 12.16 -14.42 20.06
C GLU A 79 10.79 -14.77 19.47
N GLU A 80 9.73 -14.66 20.28
CA GLU A 80 8.37 -14.91 19.82
C GLU A 80 7.91 -13.82 18.86
N LEU A 81 8.25 -12.56 19.14
CA LEU A 81 7.95 -11.42 18.28
C LEU A 81 8.65 -11.52 16.91
N GLU A 82 9.95 -11.82 16.90
CA GLU A 82 10.70 -12.05 15.66
C GLU A 82 10.17 -13.28 14.90
N GLY A 83 9.76 -14.33 15.62
CA GLY A 83 9.11 -15.49 15.02
C GLY A 83 7.78 -15.16 14.33
N ARG A 84 7.01 -14.20 14.86
CA ARG A 84 5.78 -13.71 14.21
C ARG A 84 6.10 -12.99 12.91
N TRP A 85 7.03 -12.04 12.92
CA TRP A 85 7.46 -11.34 11.70
C TRP A 85 8.01 -12.31 10.64
N LYS A 86 8.89 -13.24 11.04
CA LYS A 86 9.47 -14.24 10.15
C LYS A 86 8.42 -15.11 9.45
N ARG A 87 7.29 -15.42 10.10
CA ARG A 87 6.21 -16.21 9.48
C ARG A 87 5.51 -15.50 8.32
N TYR A 88 5.53 -14.16 8.30
CA TYR A 88 4.84 -13.38 7.27
C TYR A 88 5.77 -12.90 6.15
N LEU A 89 7.08 -12.94 6.38
CA LEU A 89 8.09 -12.52 5.42
C LEU A 89 8.62 -13.74 4.64
N PRO A 90 8.77 -13.66 3.31
CA PRO A 90 9.28 -14.77 2.52
C PRO A 90 10.79 -14.94 2.73
N ASP A 91 11.25 -16.19 2.92
CA ASP A 91 12.68 -16.51 3.03
C ASP A 91 13.42 -16.48 1.67
N HIS A 92 12.67 -16.55 0.56
CA HIS A 92 13.24 -16.75 -0.78
C HIS A 92 12.56 -15.88 -1.85
N PRO A 93 13.33 -15.37 -2.83
CA PRO A 93 12.78 -14.69 -4.00
C PRO A 93 12.10 -15.67 -4.97
N ILE A 94 11.29 -15.13 -5.87
CA ILE A 94 10.70 -15.86 -6.98
C ILE A 94 11.51 -15.65 -8.27
N ALA A 95 11.22 -16.47 -9.28
CA ALA A 95 11.78 -16.32 -10.62
C ALA A 95 10.70 -15.80 -11.58
N ILE A 96 11.04 -14.80 -12.38
CA ILE A 96 10.17 -14.27 -13.46
C ILE A 96 10.89 -14.33 -14.81
N PRO A 97 10.17 -14.52 -15.93
CA PRO A 97 10.80 -14.49 -17.26
C PRO A 97 11.39 -13.11 -17.58
N ALA A 98 12.62 -13.06 -18.12
CA ALA A 98 13.31 -11.80 -18.46
C ALA A 98 12.56 -10.94 -19.48
N ARG A 99 11.66 -11.53 -20.28
CA ARG A 99 10.76 -10.78 -21.19
C ARG A 99 9.87 -9.75 -20.47
N GLN A 100 9.65 -9.89 -19.16
CA GLN A 100 8.80 -8.97 -18.38
C GLN A 100 9.44 -7.62 -18.11
N LEU A 101 10.76 -7.47 -18.32
CA LEU A 101 11.45 -6.18 -18.22
C LEU A 101 10.79 -5.10 -19.09
N LYS A 102 10.31 -5.47 -20.28
CA LYS A 102 9.60 -4.56 -21.19
C LYS A 102 8.31 -4.03 -20.56
N THR A 103 7.55 -4.90 -19.90
CA THR A 103 6.28 -4.54 -19.25
C THR A 103 6.50 -3.68 -18.01
N LEU A 104 7.63 -3.86 -17.33
CA LEU A 104 8.06 -3.07 -16.18
C LEU A 104 8.70 -1.73 -16.56
N HIS A 105 8.84 -1.44 -17.87
CA HIS A 105 9.55 -0.27 -18.41
C HIS A 105 11.01 -0.16 -17.93
N LEU A 106 11.64 -1.30 -17.65
CA LEU A 106 13.02 -1.36 -17.20
C LEU A 106 13.99 -1.62 -18.36
N PRO A 107 15.22 -1.08 -18.31
CA PRO A 107 16.21 -1.30 -19.36
C PRO A 107 16.66 -2.77 -19.39
N ARG A 108 17.20 -3.21 -20.53
CA ARG A 108 17.96 -4.47 -20.61
C ARG A 108 19.35 -4.27 -19.98
N SER A 109 19.40 -4.25 -18.65
CA SER A 109 20.64 -4.24 -17.85
C SER A 109 21.00 -5.65 -17.35
N SER A 110 22.12 -5.75 -16.63
CA SER A 110 22.50 -6.95 -15.89
C SER A 110 21.58 -7.14 -14.68
N TYR A 111 20.80 -8.22 -14.67
CA TYR A 111 19.94 -8.62 -13.57
C TYR A 111 20.41 -9.95 -12.99
N ALA A 112 20.09 -10.21 -11.72
CA ALA A 112 20.39 -11.50 -11.12
C ALA A 112 19.50 -12.59 -11.73
N HIS A 113 20.12 -13.58 -12.36
CA HIS A 113 19.43 -14.72 -12.94
C HIS A 113 19.32 -15.88 -11.94
N THR A 114 18.28 -16.68 -12.06
CA THR A 114 18.17 -17.90 -11.24
C THR A 114 19.21 -18.95 -11.68
N PRO A 115 19.82 -19.68 -10.73
CA PRO A 115 20.77 -20.75 -11.07
C PRO A 115 20.18 -21.85 -11.97
N ARG A 116 18.84 -22.00 -11.99
CA ARG A 116 18.14 -23.06 -12.73
C ARG A 116 17.79 -22.68 -14.18
N SER A 117 17.76 -21.40 -14.51
CA SER A 117 17.29 -20.91 -15.81
C SER A 117 17.88 -19.54 -16.11
N PRO A 118 18.81 -19.44 -17.08
CA PRO A 118 19.39 -18.17 -17.52
C PRO A 118 18.37 -17.21 -18.13
N ASP A 119 17.17 -17.67 -18.52
CA ASP A 119 16.13 -16.80 -19.08
C ASP A 119 15.21 -16.18 -18.02
N SER A 120 15.43 -16.53 -16.74
CA SER A 120 14.61 -16.06 -15.63
C SER A 120 15.45 -15.24 -14.66
N ILE A 121 14.87 -14.14 -14.18
CA ILE A 121 15.49 -13.21 -13.24
C ILE A 121 14.82 -13.31 -11.87
N LEU A 122 15.58 -13.02 -10.83
CA LEU A 122 15.08 -12.97 -9.47
C LEU A 122 14.19 -11.75 -9.28
N ALA A 123 13.04 -11.97 -8.64
CA ALA A 123 12.10 -10.93 -8.29
C ALA A 123 11.45 -11.19 -6.93
N ILE A 124 10.93 -10.14 -6.31
CA ILE A 124 10.10 -10.21 -5.10
C ILE A 124 8.92 -9.25 -5.30
N PRO A 125 7.68 -9.61 -4.87
CA PRO A 125 6.60 -8.65 -4.77
C PRO A 125 6.95 -7.52 -3.78
N GLU A 126 6.83 -6.26 -4.22
CA GLU A 126 7.22 -5.05 -3.49
C GLU A 126 6.66 -4.99 -2.06
N VAL A 127 5.43 -5.45 -1.82
CA VAL A 127 4.80 -5.52 -0.49
C VAL A 127 5.69 -6.19 0.57
N PHE A 128 6.49 -7.19 0.19
CA PHE A 128 7.37 -7.87 1.14
C PHE A 128 8.64 -7.07 1.44
N VAL A 129 9.12 -6.26 0.49
CA VAL A 129 10.19 -5.28 0.73
C VAL A 129 9.69 -4.20 1.68
N GLN A 130 8.47 -3.68 1.47
CA GLN A 130 7.84 -2.69 2.34
C GLN A 130 7.67 -3.21 3.77
N LEU A 131 7.19 -4.45 3.94
CA LEU A 131 7.04 -5.08 5.25
C LEU A 131 8.38 -5.31 5.95
N GLU A 132 9.41 -5.75 5.22
CA GLU A 132 10.76 -5.91 5.77
C GLU A 132 11.36 -4.56 6.19
N CYS A 133 11.17 -3.49 5.40
CA CYS A 133 11.60 -2.14 5.79
C CYS A 133 10.94 -1.67 7.09
N VAL A 134 9.63 -1.91 7.26
CA VAL A 134 8.93 -1.56 8.50
C VAL A 134 9.45 -2.40 9.68
N ASN A 135 9.73 -3.69 9.47
CA ASN A 135 10.33 -4.54 10.49
C ASN A 135 11.74 -4.07 10.90
N LEU A 136 12.57 -3.74 9.91
CA LEU A 136 13.92 -3.23 10.13
C LEU A 136 13.89 -1.89 10.87
N LEU A 137 12.98 -0.97 10.51
CA LEU A 137 12.78 0.29 11.23
C LEU A 137 12.35 0.05 12.68
N ARG A 138 11.48 -0.93 12.95
CA ARG A 138 11.11 -1.34 14.32
C ARG A 138 12.33 -1.82 15.10
N GLN A 139 13.12 -2.72 14.53
CA GLN A 139 14.33 -3.26 15.17
C GLN A 139 15.36 -2.13 15.41
N HIS A 140 15.56 -1.25 14.43
CA HIS A 140 16.51 -0.14 14.51
C HIS A 140 16.08 0.91 15.52
N TYR A 141 14.79 1.25 15.58
CA TYR A 141 14.23 2.13 16.60
C TYR A 141 14.36 1.53 18.01
N ALA A 142 14.14 0.22 18.16
CA ALA A 142 14.37 -0.47 19.42
C ALA A 142 15.85 -0.42 19.86
N HIS A 143 16.78 -0.44 18.90
CA HIS A 143 18.22 -0.40 19.14
C HIS A 143 18.75 1.02 19.44
N ARG A 144 18.25 2.06 18.77
CA ARG A 144 18.72 3.46 18.90
C ARG A 144 18.25 4.22 20.14
N LYS A 145 17.64 3.55 21.11
CA LYS A 145 17.13 4.18 22.35
C LYS A 145 18.23 4.88 23.18
N ASP A 146 19.51 4.65 22.86
CA ASP A 146 20.67 5.14 23.62
C ASP A 146 21.56 6.18 22.90
N GLU A 147 21.23 6.68 21.70
CA GLU A 147 22.16 7.52 20.90
C GLU A 147 22.16 9.04 21.19
N GLY A 148 21.59 9.50 22.31
CA GLY A 148 21.92 10.81 22.89
C GLY A 148 21.48 12.08 22.14
N TYR A 149 20.68 11.99 21.06
CA TYR A 149 20.11 13.17 20.39
C TYR A 149 18.79 13.61 21.07
N ASP A 150 18.70 14.90 21.45
CA ASP A 150 17.52 15.45 22.10
C ASP A 150 16.45 15.88 21.08
N TYR A 151 15.43 15.03 20.91
CA TYR A 151 14.25 15.32 20.09
C TYR A 151 13.14 16.11 20.83
N SER A 152 13.32 16.44 22.12
CA SER A 152 12.30 17.13 22.94
C SER A 152 11.78 18.46 22.38
N PRO A 153 12.51 19.23 21.55
CA PRO A 153 11.96 20.45 20.94
C PRO A 153 10.86 20.18 19.90
N LEU A 154 10.80 18.97 19.33
CA LEU A 154 9.79 18.60 18.34
C LEU A 154 8.51 18.18 19.06
N ALA A 155 7.37 18.77 18.67
CA ALA A 155 6.09 18.48 19.32
C ALA A 155 5.63 17.00 19.18
N ALA A 156 6.12 16.29 18.16
CA ALA A 156 5.95 14.84 18.02
C ALA A 156 6.57 14.02 19.17
N PHE A 157 7.58 14.58 19.86
CA PHE A 157 8.29 13.96 20.99
C PHE A 157 7.88 14.56 22.35
N GLY A 158 6.90 15.48 22.37
CA GLY A 158 6.39 16.06 23.61
C GLY A 158 5.67 15.03 24.49
N GLY A 159 5.89 15.09 25.81
CA GLY A 159 5.31 14.17 26.80
C GLY A 159 6.29 13.12 27.31
N PRO A 160 5.87 12.23 28.23
CA PRO A 160 6.75 11.24 28.83
C PRO A 160 7.37 10.29 27.79
N HIS A 161 8.64 9.91 27.95
CA HIS A 161 9.39 9.05 27.01
C HIS A 161 8.62 7.78 26.61
N HIS A 162 8.03 7.08 27.58
CA HIS A 162 7.26 5.86 27.32
C HIS A 162 6.00 6.09 26.44
N VAL A 163 5.44 7.31 26.41
CA VAL A 163 4.31 7.69 25.55
C VAL A 163 4.80 7.98 24.12
N VAL A 164 5.98 8.59 23.97
CA VAL A 164 6.64 8.77 22.66
C VAL A 164 6.94 7.41 22.03
N LEU A 165 7.52 6.48 22.79
CA LEU A 165 7.81 5.12 22.32
C LEU A 165 6.53 4.41 21.82
N ARG A 166 5.45 4.46 22.61
CA ARG A 166 4.17 3.86 22.20
C ARG A 166 3.56 4.50 20.95
N ARG A 167 3.74 5.80 20.74
CA ARG A 167 3.32 6.47 19.50
C ARG A 167 4.14 5.97 18.31
N ALA A 168 5.46 5.82 18.46
CA ALA A 168 6.32 5.29 17.40
C ALA A 168 5.95 3.83 17.05
N ASP A 169 5.72 2.99 18.05
CA ASP A 169 5.21 1.62 17.84
C ASP A 169 3.89 1.67 17.07
N LEU A 170 2.91 2.46 17.53
CA LEU A 170 1.63 2.56 16.83
C LEU A 170 1.78 3.06 15.38
N CYS A 171 2.73 3.97 15.08
CA CYS A 171 3.03 4.41 13.72
C CYS A 171 3.52 3.25 12.84
N ILE A 172 4.48 2.45 13.32
CA ILE A 172 4.97 1.24 12.64
C ILE A 172 3.81 0.30 12.34
N GLU A 173 2.90 0.14 13.28
CA GLU A 173 1.71 -0.72 13.12
C GLU A 173 0.72 -0.19 12.11
N ARG A 174 0.46 1.12 12.08
CA ARG A 174 -0.41 1.72 11.07
C ARG A 174 0.19 1.60 9.68
N LEU A 175 1.51 1.72 9.54
CA LEU A 175 2.19 1.51 8.27
C LEU A 175 2.09 0.04 7.83
N ARG A 176 2.35 -0.91 8.72
CA ARG A 176 2.18 -2.36 8.45
C ARG A 176 0.76 -2.68 8.00
N ASP A 177 -0.24 -2.19 8.73
CA ASP A 177 -1.66 -2.34 8.42
C ASP A 177 -2.03 -1.74 7.05
N ALA A 178 -1.54 -0.53 6.75
CA ALA A 178 -1.78 0.12 5.46
C ALA A 178 -1.12 -0.64 4.30
N ILE A 179 0.12 -1.10 4.47
CA ILE A 179 0.83 -1.93 3.49
C ILE A 179 0.06 -3.22 3.24
N MET A 180 -0.48 -3.88 4.27
CA MET A 180 -1.28 -5.09 4.09
C MET A 180 -2.63 -4.84 3.39
N CYS A 181 -3.19 -3.63 3.49
CA CYS A 181 -4.43 -3.26 2.81
C CYS A 181 -4.26 -2.76 1.38
N TRP A 182 -3.14 -2.12 1.03
CA TRP A 182 -2.90 -1.61 -0.33
C TRP A 182 -1.92 -2.45 -1.13
N GLY A 183 -1.13 -3.28 -0.45
CA GLY A 183 -0.09 -4.20 -0.91
C GLY A 183 0.34 -4.01 -2.36
N ASP A 184 1.47 -3.34 -2.57
CA ASP A 184 2.02 -3.22 -3.92
C ASP A 184 2.54 -4.59 -4.39
N LEU A 185 1.84 -5.19 -5.35
CA LEU A 185 2.20 -6.49 -5.91
C LEU A 185 3.16 -6.38 -7.10
N SER A 186 3.64 -5.18 -7.43
CA SER A 186 4.63 -4.96 -8.50
C SER A 186 5.94 -5.71 -8.22
N ALA A 187 6.67 -6.04 -9.27
CA ALA A 187 7.95 -6.75 -9.14
C ALA A 187 9.09 -5.80 -8.80
N ILE A 188 9.84 -6.15 -7.76
CA ILE A 188 11.18 -5.61 -7.48
C ILE A 188 12.21 -6.61 -7.93
N LEU A 189 13.27 -6.12 -8.57
CA LEU A 189 14.32 -6.93 -9.17
C LEU A 189 15.65 -6.74 -8.44
N GLN A 190 16.55 -7.70 -8.62
CA GLN A 190 17.93 -7.59 -8.19
C GLN A 190 18.82 -7.22 -9.39
N GLY A 191 19.47 -6.06 -9.31
CA GLY A 191 20.49 -5.64 -10.24
C GLY A 191 21.80 -6.37 -9.99
N LEU A 192 22.60 -6.55 -11.03
CA LEU A 192 23.96 -7.09 -10.93
C LEU A 192 24.92 -6.14 -11.62
N HIS A 193 25.99 -5.78 -10.94
CA HIS A 193 26.96 -4.81 -11.40
C HIS A 193 28.37 -5.36 -11.15
N ILE A 194 29.30 -5.00 -12.03
CA ILE A 194 30.72 -5.37 -11.85
C ILE A 194 31.43 -4.11 -11.36
N GLY A 195 32.02 -4.18 -10.17
CA GLY A 195 32.76 -3.07 -9.59
C GLY A 195 34.07 -2.79 -10.32
N GLU A 196 34.72 -1.68 -9.99
CA GLU A 196 36.00 -1.26 -10.62
C GLU A 196 37.11 -2.31 -10.50
N HIS A 197 37.04 -3.19 -9.50
CA HIS A 197 37.99 -4.28 -9.27
C HIS A 197 37.53 -5.64 -9.83
N GLY A 198 36.46 -5.69 -10.62
CA GLY A 198 35.93 -6.93 -11.21
C GLY A 198 35.02 -7.74 -10.28
N GLU A 199 34.80 -7.29 -9.04
CA GLU A 199 33.93 -7.96 -8.08
C GLU A 199 32.45 -7.73 -8.40
N PRO A 200 31.62 -8.78 -8.51
CA PRO A 200 30.20 -8.64 -8.72
C PRO A 200 29.52 -8.14 -7.43
N HIS A 201 28.74 -7.07 -7.56
CA HIS A 201 27.85 -6.56 -6.52
C HIS A 201 26.41 -6.55 -7.00
N SER A 202 25.48 -6.73 -6.07
CA SER A 202 24.06 -6.72 -6.35
C SER A 202 23.34 -5.69 -5.51
N ASP A 203 22.36 -5.04 -6.11
CA ASP A 203 21.51 -4.03 -5.48
C ASP A 203 20.03 -4.34 -5.74
N VAL A 204 19.17 -3.81 -4.88
CA VAL A 204 17.72 -3.89 -5.06
C VAL A 204 17.27 -2.74 -5.94
N ARG A 205 16.56 -3.06 -7.01
CA ARG A 205 16.09 -2.09 -8.01
C ARG A 205 14.66 -1.65 -7.70
N LEU A 206 14.56 -0.45 -7.13
CA LEU A 206 13.29 0.19 -6.72
C LEU A 206 12.72 1.14 -7.79
N ASP A 207 13.35 1.21 -8.96
CA ASP A 207 13.00 2.10 -10.07
C ASP A 207 11.97 1.50 -11.05
N ALA A 208 11.31 0.41 -10.66
CA ALA A 208 10.21 -0.15 -11.42
C ALA A 208 9.02 0.83 -11.48
N ALA A 209 8.18 0.71 -12.51
CA ALA A 209 7.01 1.57 -12.62
C ALA A 209 5.95 1.22 -11.56
N HIS A 210 5.55 2.22 -10.76
CA HIS A 210 4.47 2.12 -9.78
C HIS A 210 3.31 3.04 -10.18
N LYS A 211 2.07 2.64 -9.88
CA LYS A 211 0.90 3.52 -10.00
C LYS A 211 0.55 4.09 -8.63
N CYS A 212 0.77 5.39 -8.46
CA CYS A 212 0.56 6.09 -7.20
C CYS A 212 -0.70 6.96 -7.22
N ARG A 213 -1.23 7.27 -6.03
CA ARG A 213 -2.20 8.36 -5.85
C ARG A 213 -1.49 9.70 -6.04
N ASP A 214 -2.19 10.67 -6.62
CA ASP A 214 -1.72 12.05 -6.69
C ASP A 214 -1.84 12.70 -5.30
N LEU A 215 -0.73 12.70 -4.55
CA LEU A 215 -0.70 13.24 -3.20
C LEU A 215 -0.72 14.77 -3.20
N ASP A 216 -0.26 15.42 -4.27
CA ASP A 216 -0.32 16.88 -4.37
C ASP A 216 -1.78 17.32 -4.50
N ALA A 217 -2.55 16.69 -5.39
CA ALA A 217 -3.98 16.97 -5.52
C ALA A 217 -4.75 16.67 -4.22
N VAL A 218 -4.43 15.57 -3.53
CA VAL A 218 -5.05 15.23 -2.24
C VAL A 218 -4.67 16.25 -1.16
N ARG A 219 -3.41 16.67 -1.09
CA ARG A 219 -2.92 17.70 -0.16
C ARG A 219 -3.61 19.03 -0.42
N GLU A 220 -3.64 19.50 -1.67
CA GLU A 220 -4.30 20.75 -2.06
C GLU A 220 -5.78 20.75 -1.69
N TRP A 221 -6.49 19.65 -1.97
CA TRP A 221 -7.88 19.49 -1.55
C TRP A 221 -8.00 19.55 -0.03
N THR A 222 -7.10 18.90 0.72
CA THR A 222 -7.11 18.88 2.19
C THR A 222 -6.90 20.29 2.75
N GLU A 223 -5.93 21.04 2.24
CA GLU A 223 -5.64 22.42 2.66
C GLU A 223 -6.81 23.37 2.35
N LYS A 224 -7.43 23.24 1.17
CA LYS A 224 -8.61 24.02 0.78
C LYS A 224 -9.80 23.79 1.72
N ASN A 225 -9.93 22.57 2.24
CA ASN A 225 -11.04 22.17 3.12
C ASN A 225 -10.63 22.13 4.61
N ALA A 226 -9.46 22.67 4.97
CA ALA A 226 -8.94 22.59 6.32
C ALA A 226 -9.75 23.43 7.32
N VAL A 227 -10.04 22.85 8.49
CA VAL A 227 -10.62 23.57 9.64
C VAL A 227 -9.50 24.32 10.36
N ARG A 228 -9.26 25.57 9.95
CA ARG A 228 -8.09 26.37 10.40
C ARG A 228 -7.97 26.58 11.92
N ALA A 229 -9.07 26.44 12.66
CA ALA A 229 -9.09 26.55 14.12
C ALA A 229 -8.44 25.34 14.83
N VAL A 230 -8.19 24.24 14.11
CA VAL A 230 -7.62 23.00 14.65
C VAL A 230 -6.24 22.76 14.04
N ARG A 231 -5.21 22.62 14.88
CA ARG A 231 -3.84 22.32 14.43
C ARG A 231 -3.40 20.94 14.87
N MET A 232 -2.96 20.10 13.92
CA MET A 232 -2.35 18.80 14.19
C MET A 232 -0.86 18.97 14.53
N ASP A 233 -0.51 19.15 15.81
CA ASP A 233 0.87 19.43 16.23
C ASP A 233 1.58 18.27 16.96
N ASN A 234 0.99 17.08 17.05
CA ASN A 234 1.60 15.93 17.75
C ASN A 234 1.65 14.62 16.92
N ALA A 235 1.76 14.76 15.59
CA ALA A 235 1.79 13.65 14.61
C ALA A 235 0.51 12.78 14.56
N TRP A 236 -0.54 13.15 15.30
CA TRP A 236 -1.85 12.47 15.36
C TRP A 236 -2.99 13.50 15.35
N TRP A 237 -4.24 13.04 15.31
CA TRP A 237 -5.46 13.88 15.40
C TRP A 237 -5.65 14.60 16.76
N GLY A 238 -4.68 14.50 17.68
CA GLY A 238 -4.74 15.15 19.00
C GLY A 238 -4.38 16.64 18.92
N GLY A 239 -5.01 17.37 18.01
CA GLY A 239 -4.76 18.79 17.84
C GLY A 239 -5.29 19.64 18.98
N ARG A 240 -4.65 20.77 19.25
CA ARG A 240 -5.22 21.82 20.11
C ARG A 240 -6.19 22.65 19.28
N VAL A 241 -7.40 22.85 19.80
CA VAL A 241 -8.32 23.87 19.30
C VAL A 241 -7.84 25.18 19.91
N PHE A 242 -7.50 26.16 19.08
CA PHE A 242 -7.23 27.50 19.56
C PHE A 242 -8.54 28.28 19.50
N GLU A 243 -8.98 28.81 20.66
CA GLU A 243 -10.09 29.79 20.74
C GLU A 243 -9.70 31.11 20.08
#